data_AF-A0A538CVV7-F1
#
_entry.id   AF-A0A538CVV7-F1
#
_cell.length_a   1.000
_cell.length_b   1.000
_cell.length_c   1.000
_cell.angle_alpha   90.00
_cell.angle_beta   90.00
_cell.angle_gamma   90.00
#
_symmetry.space_group_name_H-M   'P 1'
#
loop_
_entity.id
_entity.type
_entity.pdbx_description
1 polymer ?
#
loop_
_entity_poly.entity_id
_entity_poly.type
_entity_poly.pdbx_seq_one_letter_code
_entity_poly.pdbx_strand_id
1 'polypeptide(L)'
;MGRLPSGAASFAYPAGWRSIRTDPGTFSAALLGPHHRIRGYLNATPQSGAETLDNWSTFRAAHNREEGDRDVVRESAASGLRFPSGTGSCVTDRYATTTNAHYREIACIVRGARGTSVIVAAAPPSDWSRLAPQLRRSVASFG
;
A
#
# COMPACT_ATOMS: atom_id res chain seq x y z
N MET A 1 -10.83 -10.45 -4.93
CA MET A 1 -9.41 -10.38 -5.33
C MET A 1 -9.24 -9.16 -6.21
N GLY A 2 -8.14 -8.42 -6.02
CA GLY A 2 -7.73 -7.29 -6.85
C GLY A 2 -6.58 -7.69 -7.77
N ARG A 3 -6.47 -7.04 -8.93
CA ARG A 3 -5.45 -7.34 -9.94
C ARG A 3 -5.08 -6.07 -10.69
N LEU A 4 -3.78 -5.87 -10.92
CA LEU A 4 -3.31 -4.82 -11.81
C LEU A 4 -3.83 -5.05 -13.24
N PRO A 5 -4.21 -4.01 -13.98
CA PRO A 5 -4.63 -4.14 -15.39
C PRO A 5 -3.59 -4.85 -16.28
N SER A 6 -2.29 -4.68 -16.00
CA SER A 6 -1.20 -5.38 -16.69
C SER A 6 -1.14 -6.89 -16.41
N GLY A 7 -1.85 -7.36 -15.38
CA GLY A 7 -1.77 -8.74 -14.90
C GLY A 7 -0.50 -9.08 -14.12
N ALA A 8 0.41 -8.11 -13.92
CA ALA A 8 1.71 -8.32 -13.29
C ALA A 8 1.61 -8.86 -11.86
N ALA A 9 0.64 -8.35 -11.09
CA ALA A 9 0.38 -8.76 -9.72
C ALA A 9 -1.11 -8.67 -9.35
N SER A 10 -1.45 -9.31 -8.24
CA SER A 10 -2.79 -9.46 -7.70
C SER A 10 -2.75 -9.68 -6.19
N PHE A 11 -3.88 -9.49 -5.50
CA PHE A 11 -3.97 -9.71 -4.06
C PHE A 11 -5.40 -10.01 -3.61
N ALA A 12 -5.53 -10.70 -2.50
CA ALA A 12 -6.81 -10.82 -1.80
C ALA A 12 -7.11 -9.51 -1.06
N TYR A 13 -8.38 -9.08 -1.07
CA TYR A 13 -8.86 -8.02 -0.18
C TYR A 13 -10.09 -8.52 0.60
N PRO A 14 -10.34 -8.01 1.81
CA PRO A 14 -11.33 -8.59 2.71
C PRO A 14 -12.77 -8.42 2.21
N ALA A 15 -13.68 -9.27 2.70
CA ALA A 15 -15.11 -9.10 2.44
C ALA A 15 -15.61 -7.73 2.96
N GLY A 16 -16.57 -7.13 2.24
CA GLY A 16 -17.10 -5.80 2.54
C GLY A 16 -16.29 -4.63 1.99
N TRP A 17 -15.09 -4.90 1.43
CA TRP A 17 -14.32 -3.90 0.69
C TRP A 17 -14.82 -3.80 -0.75
N ARG A 18 -14.77 -2.61 -1.31
CA ARG A 18 -15.23 -2.32 -2.68
C ARG A 18 -14.07 -1.85 -3.53
N SER A 19 -13.99 -2.34 -4.77
CA SER A 19 -13.07 -1.75 -5.74
C SER A 19 -13.49 -0.32 -6.04
N ILE A 20 -12.52 0.58 -6.10
CA ILE A 20 -12.73 1.99 -6.45
C ILE A 20 -11.81 2.37 -7.59
N ARG A 21 -12.29 3.28 -8.44
CA ARG A 21 -11.50 3.78 -9.57
C ARG A 21 -10.58 4.89 -9.08
N THR A 22 -9.30 4.73 -9.37
CA THR A 22 -8.23 5.71 -9.11
C THR A 22 -7.46 5.93 -10.42
N ASP A 23 -6.15 6.10 -10.37
CA ASP A 23 -5.33 6.38 -11.54
C ASP A 23 -5.28 5.20 -12.53
N PRO A 24 -5.18 5.48 -13.85
CA PRO A 24 -5.00 4.44 -14.85
C PRO A 24 -3.80 3.53 -14.54
N GLY A 25 -3.96 2.23 -14.81
CA GLY A 25 -2.90 1.23 -14.57
C GLY A 25 -2.80 0.75 -13.13
N THR A 26 -3.58 1.31 -12.19
CA THR A 26 -3.63 0.89 -10.78
C THR A 26 -4.86 0.03 -10.50
N PHE A 27 -4.85 -0.66 -9.36
CA PHE A 27 -6.04 -1.25 -8.77
C PHE A 27 -6.19 -0.80 -7.32
N SER A 28 -7.38 -0.33 -6.96
CA SER A 28 -7.67 0.14 -5.61
C SER A 28 -8.93 -0.48 -5.04
N ALA A 29 -8.92 -0.76 -3.74
CA ALA A 29 -10.09 -1.18 -2.98
C ALA A 29 -10.16 -0.44 -1.64
N ALA A 30 -11.37 -0.09 -1.22
CA ALA A 30 -11.58 0.63 0.03
C ALA A 30 -12.67 -0.01 0.89
N LEU A 31 -12.48 0.07 2.20
CA LEU A 31 -13.56 -0.05 3.17
C LEU A 31 -14.13 1.34 3.43
N LEU A 32 -15.39 1.54 3.04
CA LEU A 32 -16.08 2.81 3.21
C LEU A 32 -16.88 2.83 4.52
N GLY A 33 -16.80 3.93 5.24
CA GLY A 33 -17.66 4.25 6.37
C GLY A 33 -18.83 5.16 5.98
N PRO A 34 -19.54 5.72 6.97
CA PRO A 34 -20.57 6.73 6.75
C PRO A 34 -20.06 7.90 5.90
N HIS A 35 -20.92 8.45 5.04
CA HIS A 35 -20.58 9.55 4.12
C HIS A 35 -19.39 9.25 3.19
N HIS A 36 -19.19 8.00 2.80
CA HIS A 36 -18.12 7.56 1.89
C HIS A 36 -16.68 7.83 2.39
N ARG A 37 -16.50 8.06 3.69
CA ARG A 37 -15.14 8.23 4.25
C ARG A 37 -14.38 6.91 4.17
N ILE A 38 -13.14 6.95 3.70
CA ILE A 38 -12.26 5.79 3.63
C ILE A 38 -11.79 5.44 5.05
N ARG A 39 -12.14 4.23 5.51
CA ARG A 39 -11.67 3.65 6.78
C ARG A 39 -10.48 2.73 6.60
N GLY A 40 -10.33 2.17 5.40
CA GLY A 40 -9.22 1.33 5.01
C GLY A 40 -9.06 1.39 3.52
N TYR A 41 -7.83 1.33 3.05
CA TYR A 41 -7.46 1.49 1.66
C TYR A 41 -6.39 0.46 1.27
N LEU A 42 -6.55 -0.12 0.09
CA LEU A 42 -5.59 -0.98 -0.56
C LEU A 42 -5.38 -0.44 -1.96
N ASN A 43 -4.13 -0.30 -2.36
CA ASN A 43 -3.76 0.16 -3.69
C ASN A 43 -2.59 -0.66 -4.21
N ALA A 44 -2.66 -1.04 -5.48
CA ALA A 44 -1.56 -1.64 -6.20
C ALA A 44 -1.22 -0.81 -7.43
N THR A 45 0.07 -0.56 -7.64
CA THR A 45 0.59 0.18 -8.78
C THR A 45 1.73 -0.59 -9.45
N PRO A 46 1.99 -0.35 -10.74
CA PRO A 46 3.29 -0.65 -11.32
C PRO A 46 4.40 0.13 -10.62
N GLN A 47 5.64 -0.35 -10.71
CA GLN A 47 6.82 0.46 -10.40
C GLN A 47 6.83 1.71 -11.30
N SER A 48 7.05 2.88 -10.71
CA SER A 48 7.05 4.18 -11.38
C SER A 48 8.15 5.07 -10.82
N GLY A 49 9.38 4.87 -11.30
CA GLY A 49 10.53 5.68 -10.92
C GLY A 49 11.76 4.87 -10.58
N ALA A 50 12.57 5.44 -9.67
CA ALA A 50 13.87 4.90 -9.27
C ALA A 50 13.80 4.03 -8.01
N GLU A 51 12.60 3.70 -7.52
CA GLU A 51 12.45 2.81 -6.37
C GLU A 51 12.99 1.42 -6.66
N THR A 52 13.66 0.83 -5.68
CA THR A 52 14.21 -0.53 -5.74
C THR A 52 13.95 -1.23 -4.41
N LEU A 53 14.14 -2.55 -4.36
CA LEU A 53 14.05 -3.28 -3.09
C LEU A 53 15.01 -2.71 -2.03
N ASP A 54 16.20 -2.29 -2.46
CA ASP A 54 17.29 -1.84 -1.59
C ASP A 54 17.04 -0.43 -1.06
N ASN A 55 16.56 0.49 -1.90
CA ASN A 55 16.34 1.88 -1.51
C ASN A 55 14.94 2.15 -0.93
N TRP A 56 14.03 1.17 -0.99
CA TRP A 56 12.60 1.33 -0.68
C TRP A 56 12.33 2.09 0.62
N SER A 57 13.06 1.73 1.69
CA SER A 57 12.83 2.27 3.02
C SER A 57 13.09 3.78 3.15
N THR A 58 13.95 4.32 2.28
CA THR A 58 14.24 5.76 2.22
C THR A 58 13.40 6.42 1.13
N PHE A 59 13.26 5.75 -0.03
CA PHE A 59 12.46 6.23 -1.15
C PHE A 59 11.02 6.53 -0.74
N ARG A 60 10.35 5.60 -0.04
CA ARG A 60 8.93 5.74 0.35
C ARG A 60 8.68 7.00 1.18
N ALA A 61 9.52 7.24 2.18
CA ALA A 61 9.36 8.40 3.06
C ALA A 61 9.70 9.72 2.35
N ALA A 62 10.65 9.72 1.40
CA ALA A 62 10.93 10.89 0.56
C ALA A 62 9.74 11.18 -0.36
N HIS A 63 9.23 10.16 -1.05
CA HIS A 63 8.08 10.26 -1.96
C HIS A 63 6.82 10.81 -1.27
N ASN A 64 6.48 10.33 -0.06
CA ASN A 64 5.36 10.92 0.72
C ASN A 64 5.52 12.44 0.93
N ARG A 65 6.74 12.91 1.25
CA ARG A 65 6.98 14.35 1.43
C ARG A 65 6.88 15.12 0.12
N GLU A 66 7.31 14.53 -0.99
CA GLU A 66 7.20 15.12 -2.33
C GLU A 66 5.72 15.28 -2.75
N GLU A 67 4.86 14.32 -2.39
CA GLU A 67 3.40 14.38 -2.58
C GLU A 67 2.71 15.37 -1.61
N GLY A 68 3.47 16.02 -0.73
CA GLY A 68 2.99 17.03 0.21
C GLY A 68 2.49 16.49 1.54
N ASP A 69 2.70 15.20 1.82
CA ASP A 69 2.41 14.63 3.13
C ASP A 69 3.35 15.20 4.19
N ARG A 70 2.78 15.42 5.38
CA ARG A 70 3.41 16.02 6.54
C ARG A 70 3.58 15.00 7.64
N ASP A 71 4.46 15.30 8.59
CA ASP A 71 4.73 14.46 9.77
C ASP A 71 5.05 13.00 9.41
N VAL A 72 5.71 12.79 8.26
CA VAL A 72 6.05 11.46 7.77
C VAL A 72 7.06 10.81 8.70
N VAL A 73 6.62 9.79 9.43
CA VAL A 73 7.41 9.02 10.38
C VAL A 73 7.43 7.55 9.95
N ARG A 74 8.63 7.06 9.62
CA ARG A 74 8.87 5.63 9.41
C ARG A 74 8.90 4.91 10.75
N GLU A 75 8.01 3.94 10.92
CA GLU A 75 7.91 3.15 12.15
C GLU A 75 8.71 1.84 12.08
N SER A 76 8.73 1.19 10.92
CA SER A 76 9.51 -0.04 10.70
C SER A 76 9.83 -0.23 9.21
N ALA A 77 10.90 -0.97 8.93
CA ALA A 77 11.24 -1.40 7.57
C ALA A 77 11.83 -2.82 7.59
N ALA A 78 11.61 -3.57 6.51
CA ALA A 78 12.18 -4.89 6.31
C ALA A 78 12.38 -5.17 4.81
N SER A 79 13.50 -5.80 4.46
CA SER A 79 13.84 -6.20 3.09
C SER A 79 14.04 -7.71 3.00
N GLY A 80 14.07 -8.26 1.77
CA GLY A 80 14.23 -9.70 1.55
C GLY A 80 13.02 -10.53 1.96
N LEU A 81 11.86 -9.91 2.12
CA LEU A 81 10.62 -10.59 2.50
C LEU A 81 10.13 -11.47 1.36
N ARG A 82 9.65 -12.67 1.67
CA ARG A 82 9.07 -13.59 0.68
C ARG A 82 7.60 -13.24 0.43
N PHE A 83 7.24 -13.10 -0.83
CA PHE A 83 5.89 -12.95 -1.34
C PHE A 83 5.56 -14.10 -2.31
N PRO A 84 4.27 -14.41 -2.53
CA PRO A 84 3.87 -15.42 -3.51
C PRO A 84 4.51 -15.26 -4.90
N SER A 85 4.74 -14.03 -5.37
CA SER A 85 5.35 -13.76 -6.68
C SER A 85 6.86 -13.59 -6.68
N GLY A 86 7.50 -13.48 -5.52
CA GLY A 86 8.93 -13.18 -5.44
C GLY A 86 9.38 -12.55 -4.13
N THR A 87 10.23 -11.55 -4.22
CA THR A 87 10.86 -10.90 -3.04
C THR A 87 10.43 -9.45 -2.93
N GLY A 88 10.19 -8.99 -1.71
CA GLY A 88 9.76 -7.63 -1.43
C GLY A 88 10.55 -6.92 -0.35
N SER A 89 10.38 -5.60 -0.33
CA SER A 89 10.85 -4.68 0.69
C SER A 89 9.66 -3.85 1.15
N CYS A 90 9.47 -3.72 2.45
CA CYS A 90 8.29 -3.09 3.05
C CYS A 90 8.68 -2.02 4.06
N VAL A 91 7.83 -1.00 4.15
CA VAL A 91 7.85 0.05 5.16
C VAL A 91 6.50 0.07 5.84
N THR A 92 6.50 0.34 7.14
CA THR A 92 5.32 0.86 7.84
C THR A 92 5.64 2.29 8.25
N ASP A 93 4.78 3.21 7.85
CA ASP A 93 4.91 4.62 8.20
C ASP A 93 3.55 5.22 8.58
N ARG A 94 3.61 6.43 9.13
CA ARG A 94 2.46 7.27 9.43
C ARG A 94 2.72 8.67 8.93
N TYR A 95 1.65 9.35 8.52
CA TYR A 95 1.73 10.70 7.96
C TYR A 95 0.37 11.40 8.05
N ALA A 96 0.37 12.70 7.76
CA ALA A 96 -0.81 13.52 7.58
C ALA A 96 -0.86 14.07 6.14
N THR A 97 -2.00 13.94 5.48
CA THR A 97 -2.19 14.51 4.13
C THR A 97 -2.28 16.04 4.18
N THR A 98 -2.23 16.67 3.01
CA THR A 98 -2.46 18.13 2.86
C THR A 98 -3.85 18.58 3.35
N THR A 99 -4.82 17.67 3.39
CA THR A 99 -6.19 17.88 3.93
C THR A 99 -6.31 17.55 5.42
N ASN A 100 -5.17 17.32 6.11
CA ASN A 100 -5.09 16.97 7.53
C ASN A 100 -5.74 15.62 7.88
N ALA A 101 -5.85 14.71 6.91
CA ALA A 101 -6.25 13.33 7.19
C ALA A 101 -5.00 12.53 7.62
N HIS A 102 -5.10 11.82 8.73
CA HIS A 102 -3.98 11.03 9.25
C HIS A 102 -4.11 9.57 8.84
N TYR A 103 -2.99 8.97 8.45
CA TYR A 103 -2.92 7.56 8.09
C TYR A 103 -1.72 6.89 8.74
N ARG A 104 -1.89 5.59 8.94
CA ARG A 104 -0.80 4.64 9.10
C ARG A 104 -0.91 3.65 7.95
N GLU A 105 0.21 3.28 7.35
CA GLU A 105 0.24 2.41 6.19
C GLU A 105 1.35 1.35 6.25
N ILE A 106 1.16 0.29 5.46
CA ILE A 106 2.20 -0.64 5.04
C ILE A 106 2.35 -0.47 3.54
N ALA A 107 3.55 -0.12 3.08
CA ALA A 107 3.87 -0.01 1.67
C ALA A 107 5.00 -0.97 1.32
N CYS A 108 4.77 -1.81 0.32
CA CYS A 108 5.73 -2.83 -0.12
C CYS A 108 5.98 -2.75 -1.61
N ILE A 109 7.25 -2.67 -2.00
CA ILE A 109 7.68 -2.96 -3.37
C ILE A 109 7.99 -4.45 -3.48
N VAL A 110 7.47 -5.10 -4.50
CA VAL A 110 7.64 -6.54 -4.74
C VAL A 110 8.12 -6.78 -6.15
N ARG A 111 9.26 -7.45 -6.27
CA ARG A 111 9.82 -7.90 -7.55
C ARG A 111 9.30 -9.32 -7.83
N GLY A 112 8.38 -9.43 -8.78
CA GLY A 112 7.82 -10.70 -9.24
C GLY A 112 8.30 -11.11 -10.62
N ALA A 113 7.86 -12.28 -11.09
CA ALA A 113 8.26 -12.84 -12.38
C ALA A 113 7.83 -12.00 -13.61
N ARG A 114 6.77 -11.19 -13.48
CA ARG A 114 6.20 -10.38 -14.57
C ARG A 114 6.50 -8.89 -14.45
N GLY A 115 7.36 -8.51 -13.49
CA GLY A 115 7.73 -7.12 -13.23
C GLY A 115 7.72 -6.79 -11.74
N THR A 116 8.07 -5.54 -11.45
CA THR A 116 8.03 -4.97 -10.11
C THR A 116 6.73 -4.19 -9.93
N SER A 117 6.11 -4.31 -8.76
CA SER A 117 4.88 -3.60 -8.43
C SER A 117 4.88 -3.21 -6.97
N VAL A 118 4.09 -2.20 -6.63
CA VAL A 118 3.92 -1.71 -5.26
C VAL A 118 2.53 -2.07 -4.78
N ILE A 119 2.42 -2.46 -3.51
CA ILE A 119 1.16 -2.55 -2.79
C ILE A 119 1.22 -1.65 -1.55
N VAL A 120 0.18 -0.84 -1.37
CA VAL A 120 -0.04 0.02 -0.21
C VAL A 120 -1.32 -0.43 0.50
N ALA A 121 -1.25 -0.45 1.82
CA ALA A 121 -2.34 -0.82 2.71
C ALA A 121 -2.42 0.19 3.86
N ALA A 122 -3.45 1.03 3.89
CA ALA A 122 -3.56 2.15 4.82
C ALA A 122 -4.88 2.15 5.60
N ALA A 123 -4.86 2.71 6.81
CA ALA A 123 -6.06 3.04 7.57
C ALA A 123 -5.80 4.25 8.49
N PRO A 124 -6.84 5.01 8.87
CA PRO A 124 -6.72 6.02 9.90
C PRO A 124 -6.27 5.40 11.24
N PRO A 125 -5.51 6.14 12.08
CA PRO A 125 -5.04 5.63 13.36
C PRO A 125 -6.14 5.03 14.26
N SER A 126 -7.35 5.62 14.24
CA SER A 126 -8.51 5.17 15.00
C SER A 126 -9.05 3.80 14.57
N ASP A 127 -8.78 3.37 13.34
CA ASP A 127 -9.23 2.10 12.78
C ASP A 127 -8.10 1.07 12.64
N TRP A 128 -6.85 1.49 12.84
CA TRP A 128 -5.66 0.67 12.58
C TRP A 128 -5.65 -0.63 13.36
N SER A 129 -5.90 -0.62 14.67
CA SER A 129 -5.86 -1.82 15.51
C SER A 129 -6.81 -2.91 15.02
N ARG A 130 -7.98 -2.51 14.51
CA ARG A 130 -9.00 -3.43 13.98
C ARG A 130 -8.66 -3.91 12.57
N LEU A 131 -8.14 -3.04 11.70
CA LEU A 131 -7.95 -3.34 10.28
C LEU A 131 -6.57 -3.91 9.94
N ALA A 132 -5.53 -3.59 10.72
CA ALA A 132 -4.15 -4.00 10.45
C ALA A 132 -3.99 -5.51 10.21
N PRO A 133 -4.64 -6.43 10.95
CA PRO A 133 -4.52 -7.86 10.67
C PRO A 133 -5.02 -8.25 9.27
N GLN A 134 -6.11 -7.63 8.80
CA GLN A 134 -6.65 -7.88 7.46
C GLN A 134 -5.78 -7.24 6.38
N LEU A 135 -5.34 -6.00 6.59
CA LEU A 135 -4.43 -5.29 5.69
C LEU A 135 -3.13 -6.07 5.47
N ARG A 136 -2.52 -6.57 6.55
CA ARG A 136 -1.30 -7.40 6.48
C ARG A 136 -1.51 -8.69 5.69
N ARG A 137 -2.68 -9.34 5.82
CA ARG A 137 -3.02 -10.52 5.01
C ARG A 137 -3.17 -10.19 3.53
N SER A 138 -3.79 -9.05 3.20
CA SER A 138 -3.88 -8.58 1.82
C SER A 138 -2.49 -8.34 1.23
N VAL A 139 -1.62 -7.64 1.95
CA VAL A 139 -0.21 -7.42 1.55
C VAL A 139 0.51 -8.75 1.39
N ALA A 140 0.45 -9.66 2.36
CA ALA A 140 1.13 -10.95 2.30
C ALA A 140 0.66 -11.84 1.14
N SER A 141 -0.56 -11.64 0.65
CA SER A 141 -1.08 -12.38 -0.52
C SER A 141 -0.64 -11.81 -1.87
N PHE A 142 0.09 -10.69 -1.89
CA PHE A 142 0.41 -9.99 -3.12
C PHE A 142 1.35 -10.80 -4.03
N GLY A 143 0.91 -11.04 -5.26
CA GLY A 143 1.72 -11.70 -6.28
C GLY A 143 1.11 -11.78 -7.67
#